data_AF-A0A2Z6GB31-F1
#
_entry.id   AF-A0A2Z6GB31-F1
#
_cell.length_a   1.000
_cell.length_b   1.000
_cell.length_c   1.000
_cell.angle_alpha   90.00
_cell.angle_beta   90.00
_cell.angle_gamma   90.00
#
_symmetry.space_group_name_H-M   'P 1'
#
loop_
_entity.id
_entity.type
_entity.pdbx_description
1 polymer ?
#
loop_
_entity_poly.entity_id
_entity_poly.type
_entity_poly.pdbx_seq_one_letter_code
_entity_poly.pdbx_strand_id
1 'polypeptide(L)'
;MSTLTIMFLLAIAVLLGCASMGRLPGQFGDRACQGRGWRSAFPTAPKAEIREFLALFAEAFAFPNKEKLKFSPDDKILSVYRTLYPSRWTPDALEVETLAKDIEAKYGLQFSSVWSENLTLGELFAKVQERRSS
;
A
#
# COMPACT_ATOMS: atom_id res chain seq x y z
N MET A 1 -12.98 32.10 12.53
CA MET A 1 -12.57 31.46 11.27
C MET A 1 -13.84 31.16 10.48
N SER A 2 -14.01 31.75 9.31
CA SER A 2 -15.24 31.62 8.52
C SER A 2 -15.28 30.27 7.79
N THR A 3 -16.45 29.69 7.56
CA THR A 3 -16.62 28.44 6.80
C THR A 3 -15.93 28.51 5.42
N LEU A 4 -15.97 29.66 4.76
CA LEU A 4 -15.25 29.95 3.52
C LEU A 4 -13.72 29.82 3.65
N THR A 5 -13.13 30.28 4.76
CA THR A 5 -11.69 30.11 5.00
C THR A 5 -11.32 28.64 5.23
N ILE A 6 -12.18 27.86 5.88
CA ILE A 6 -11.95 26.41 6.07
C ILE A 6 -12.05 25.67 4.74
N MET A 7 -13.07 25.97 3.92
CA MET A 7 -13.21 25.35 2.59
C MET A 7 -12.06 25.70 1.66
N PHE A 8 -11.56 26.94 1.69
CA PHE A 8 -10.44 27.36 0.88
C PHE A 8 -9.13 26.67 1.30
N LEU A 9 -8.90 26.51 2.62
CA LEU A 9 -7.75 25.77 3.14
C LEU A 9 -7.85 24.27 2.81
N LEU A 10 -9.03 23.66 2.89
CA LEU A 10 -9.25 22.28 2.47
C LEU A 10 -9.02 22.11 0.96
N ALA A 11 -9.52 23.02 0.12
CA ALA A 11 -9.31 22.98 -1.32
C ALA A 11 -7.82 23.13 -1.69
N ILE A 12 -7.10 24.03 -1.01
CA ILE A 12 -5.65 24.20 -1.19
C ILE A 12 -4.88 22.97 -0.71
N ALA A 13 -5.27 22.37 0.42
CA ALA A 13 -4.67 21.13 0.90
C ALA A 13 -4.91 19.96 -0.07
N VAL A 14 -6.11 19.86 -0.66
CA VAL A 14 -6.44 18.89 -1.70
C VAL A 14 -5.62 19.15 -2.95
N LEU A 15 -5.53 20.39 -3.43
CA LEU A 15 -4.77 20.76 -4.64
C LEU A 15 -3.25 20.56 -4.48
N LEU A 16 -2.68 20.91 -3.32
CA LEU A 16 -1.28 20.66 -2.99
C LEU A 16 -1.01 19.16 -2.81
N GLY A 17 -1.94 18.43 -2.17
CA GLY A 17 -1.91 16.97 -2.09
C GLY A 17 -1.90 16.33 -3.48
N CYS A 18 -2.77 16.78 -4.39
CA CYS A 18 -2.85 16.31 -5.78
C CYS A 18 -1.54 16.52 -6.57
N ALA A 19 -0.75 17.57 -6.28
CA ALA A 19 0.51 17.82 -6.98
C ALA A 19 1.63 16.82 -6.61
N SER A 20 1.56 16.25 -5.40
CA SER A 20 2.39 15.10 -4.96
C SER A 20 1.74 13.74 -5.21
N MET A 21 0.44 13.72 -5.53
CA MET A 21 -0.38 12.54 -5.74
C MET A 21 0.00 11.89 -7.07
N GLY A 22 0.83 10.86 -7.00
CA GLY A 22 1.20 10.08 -8.18
C GLY A 22 2.69 9.82 -8.34
N ARG A 23 3.52 10.07 -7.33
CA ARG A 23 4.89 9.58 -7.28
C ARG A 23 5.08 8.73 -6.03
N LEU A 24 5.77 7.61 -6.20
CA LEU A 24 6.26 6.85 -5.06
C LEU A 24 7.28 7.69 -4.27
N PRO A 25 7.32 7.56 -2.93
CA PRO A 25 8.38 8.18 -2.13
C PRO A 25 9.76 7.73 -2.61
N GLY A 26 10.76 8.61 -2.52
CA GLY A 26 12.06 8.47 -3.23
C GLY A 26 12.70 7.08 -3.14
N GLN A 27 12.76 6.49 -1.94
CA GLN A 27 13.36 5.15 -1.75
C GLN A 27 12.65 4.01 -2.51
N PHE A 28 11.38 4.19 -2.89
CA PHE A 28 10.61 3.26 -3.71
C PHE A 28 10.56 3.72 -5.16
N GLY A 29 10.47 5.02 -5.40
CA GLY A 29 10.44 5.64 -6.73
C GLY A 29 11.69 5.36 -7.55
N ASP A 30 12.87 5.31 -6.92
CA ASP A 30 14.15 5.09 -7.60
C ASP A 30 14.45 3.60 -7.84
N ARG A 31 13.61 2.69 -7.34
CA ARG A 31 13.82 1.24 -7.50
C ARG A 31 13.51 0.78 -8.92
N ALA A 32 14.33 -0.16 -9.39
CA ALA A 32 13.97 -1.01 -10.51
C ALA A 32 12.83 -1.98 -10.15
N CYS A 33 12.25 -2.62 -11.17
CA CYS A 33 11.23 -3.64 -11.02
C CYS A 33 11.69 -4.80 -10.11
N GLN A 34 10.91 -5.07 -9.06
CA GLN A 34 11.12 -6.12 -8.06
C GLN A 34 10.44 -7.45 -8.44
N GLY A 35 9.97 -7.59 -9.68
CA GLY A 35 9.30 -8.82 -10.14
C GLY A 35 10.14 -10.09 -9.98
N ARG A 36 11.49 -9.98 -10.05
CA ARG A 36 12.39 -11.11 -9.77
C ARG A 36 12.31 -11.53 -8.29
N GLY A 37 12.28 -10.58 -7.36
CA GLY A 37 12.12 -10.85 -5.92
C GLY A 37 10.81 -11.59 -5.65
N TRP A 38 9.71 -11.10 -6.21
CA TRP A 38 8.40 -11.77 -6.12
C TRP A 38 8.40 -13.19 -6.69
N ARG A 39 9.06 -13.41 -7.84
CA ARG A 39 9.17 -14.74 -8.44
C ARG A 39 10.06 -15.70 -7.65
N SER A 40 11.05 -15.17 -6.94
CA SER A 40 11.91 -15.94 -6.06
C SER A 40 11.17 -16.34 -4.78
N ALA A 41 10.42 -15.41 -4.18
CA ALA A 41 9.67 -15.65 -2.95
C ALA A 41 8.45 -16.56 -3.18
N PHE A 42 7.78 -16.43 -4.34
CA PHE A 42 6.57 -17.18 -4.68
C PHE A 42 6.72 -17.88 -6.04
N PRO A 43 7.52 -18.95 -6.15
CA PRO A 43 7.83 -19.60 -7.42
C PRO A 43 6.59 -20.26 -8.06
N THR A 44 5.66 -20.75 -7.24
CA THR A 44 4.45 -21.45 -7.68
C THR A 44 3.26 -20.51 -7.92
N ALA A 45 3.28 -19.29 -7.38
CA ALA A 45 2.17 -18.36 -7.53
C ALA A 45 2.06 -17.81 -8.97
N PRO A 46 0.86 -17.77 -9.57
CA PRO A 46 0.65 -17.13 -10.87
C PRO A 46 1.07 -15.66 -10.86
N LYS A 47 1.73 -15.21 -11.94
CA LYS A 47 2.16 -13.80 -12.09
C LYS A 47 1.00 -12.81 -12.05
N ALA A 48 -0.21 -13.24 -12.45
CA ALA A 48 -1.40 -12.41 -12.43
C ALA A 48 -1.80 -12.06 -11.00
N GLU A 49 -1.80 -13.05 -10.10
CA GLU A 49 -2.20 -12.88 -8.69
C GLU A 49 -1.26 -11.94 -7.95
N ILE A 50 0.05 -12.09 -8.16
CA ILE A 50 1.04 -11.16 -7.58
C ILE A 50 0.76 -9.72 -8.06
N ARG A 51 0.50 -9.53 -9.36
CA ARG A 51 0.24 -8.19 -9.92
C ARG A 51 -1.09 -7.60 -9.47
N GLU A 52 -2.07 -8.44 -9.21
CA GLU A 52 -3.38 -8.05 -8.71
C GLU A 52 -3.30 -7.65 -7.24
N PHE A 53 -2.61 -8.43 -6.42
CA PHE A 53 -2.31 -8.09 -5.03
C PHE A 53 -1.54 -6.76 -4.94
N LEU A 54 -0.48 -6.60 -5.74
CA LEU A 54 0.29 -5.34 -5.76
C LEU A 54 -0.52 -4.15 -6.29
N ALA A 55 -1.49 -4.39 -7.18
CA ALA A 55 -2.38 -3.33 -7.65
C ALA A 55 -3.30 -2.84 -6.53
N LEU A 56 -3.89 -3.78 -5.77
CA LEU A 56 -4.71 -3.47 -4.61
C LEU A 56 -3.92 -2.69 -3.55
N PHE A 57 -2.69 -3.12 -3.25
CA PHE A 57 -1.81 -2.37 -2.36
C PHE A 57 -1.51 -0.96 -2.87
N ALA A 58 -1.18 -0.82 -4.16
CA ALA A 58 -0.93 0.48 -4.76
C ALA A 58 -2.16 1.40 -4.69
N GLU A 59 -3.35 0.86 -4.93
CA GLU A 59 -4.62 1.60 -4.87
C GLU A 59 -4.94 2.10 -3.46
N ALA A 60 -4.80 1.23 -2.44
CA ALA A 60 -5.03 1.60 -1.04
C ALA A 60 -4.14 2.75 -0.55
N PHE A 61 -2.95 2.90 -1.13
CA PHE A 61 -1.99 3.98 -0.83
C PHE A 61 -2.00 5.12 -1.87
N ALA A 62 -2.97 5.13 -2.79
CA ALA A 62 -3.07 6.10 -3.89
C ALA A 62 -1.79 6.22 -4.77
N PHE A 63 -1.03 5.13 -4.89
CA PHE A 63 0.13 5.04 -5.76
C PHE A 63 -0.27 4.74 -7.21
N PRO A 64 0.52 5.20 -8.20
CA PRO A 64 0.27 4.84 -9.58
C PRO A 64 0.40 3.32 -9.79
N ASN A 65 -0.64 2.70 -10.34
CA ASN A 65 -0.65 1.27 -10.67
C ASN A 65 0.52 0.83 -11.57
N LYS A 66 1.05 1.74 -12.41
CA LYS A 66 2.24 1.50 -13.25
C LYS A 66 3.52 1.27 -12.43
N GLU A 67 3.57 1.73 -11.18
CA GLU A 67 4.74 1.64 -10.30
C GLU A 67 4.65 0.50 -9.29
N LYS A 68 3.53 -0.24 -9.23
CA LYS A 68 3.31 -1.33 -8.26
C LYS A 68 4.41 -2.39 -8.22
N LEU A 69 5.10 -2.61 -9.33
CA LEU A 69 6.20 -3.58 -9.44
C LEU A 69 7.51 -3.09 -8.83
N LYS A 70 7.58 -1.87 -8.28
CA LYS A 70 8.74 -1.37 -7.54
C LYS A 70 8.74 -1.81 -6.07
N PHE A 71 7.62 -2.35 -5.58
CA PHE A 71 7.52 -2.93 -4.24
C PHE A 71 8.07 -4.35 -4.20
N SER A 72 8.87 -4.64 -3.18
CA SER A 72 9.47 -5.94 -2.88
C SER A 72 8.57 -6.76 -1.93
N PRO A 73 8.59 -8.10 -1.97
CA PRO A 73 7.96 -8.90 -0.92
C PRO A 73 8.47 -8.56 0.49
N ASP A 74 9.71 -8.08 0.63
CA ASP A 74 10.30 -7.75 1.94
C ASP A 74 9.91 -6.37 2.47
N ASP A 75 9.20 -5.56 1.67
CA ASP A 75 8.78 -4.23 2.12
C ASP A 75 7.74 -4.37 3.23
N LYS A 76 8.03 -3.77 4.39
CA LYS A 76 7.09 -3.66 5.50
C LYS A 76 6.03 -2.62 5.19
N ILE A 77 4.76 -2.98 5.38
CA ILE A 77 3.61 -2.09 5.14
C ILE A 77 3.77 -0.79 5.94
N LEU A 78 4.13 -0.92 7.22
CA LEU A 78 4.30 0.24 8.10
C LEU A 78 5.52 1.10 7.74
N SER A 79 6.56 0.52 7.12
CA SER A 79 7.70 1.29 6.60
C SER A 79 7.31 2.10 5.37
N VAL A 80 6.48 1.56 4.48
CA VAL A 80 5.93 2.31 3.34
C VAL A 80 5.10 3.48 3.84
N TYR A 81 4.17 3.23 4.77
CA TYR A 81 3.36 4.28 5.41
C TYR A 81 4.20 5.38 6.06
N ARG A 82 5.20 5.03 6.88
CA ARG A 82 6.10 6.00 7.54
C ARG A 82 6.95 6.80 6.57
N THR A 83 7.16 6.31 5.35
CA THR A 83 7.89 7.06 4.32
C THR A 83 7.01 8.16 3.72
N LEU A 84 5.69 7.96 3.64
CA LEU A 84 4.72 9.00 3.27
C LEU A 84 4.58 10.05 4.35
N TYR A 85 4.62 9.60 5.60
CA TYR A 85 4.37 10.42 6.78
C TYR A 85 5.58 10.37 7.74
N PRO A 86 6.70 11.07 7.41
CA PRO A 86 7.90 11.04 8.23
C PRO A 86 7.74 11.76 9.58
N SER A 87 6.75 12.63 9.72
CA SER A 87 6.42 13.26 11.00
C SER A 87 5.54 12.34 11.84
N ARG A 88 5.89 12.18 13.13
CA ARG A 88 5.15 11.37 14.11
C ARG A 88 3.74 11.88 14.45
N TRP A 89 3.35 13.03 13.91
CA TRP A 89 2.12 13.74 14.28
C TRP A 89 0.96 13.45 13.33
N THR A 90 1.13 12.59 12.33
CA THR A 90 0.03 12.20 11.44
C THR A 90 -0.88 11.21 12.18
N PRO A 91 -2.11 11.62 12.55
CA PRO A 91 -2.93 10.86 13.50
C PRO A 91 -3.78 9.77 12.84
N ASP A 92 -3.76 9.64 11.52
CA ASP A 92 -4.66 8.76 10.78
C ASP A 92 -3.88 7.80 9.87
N ALA A 93 -4.15 6.49 10.00
CA ALA A 93 -3.53 5.43 9.22
C ALA A 93 -4.47 4.96 8.09
N LEU A 94 -5.14 5.92 7.45
CA LEU A 94 -6.22 5.71 6.49
C LEU A 94 -5.85 4.73 5.36
N GLU A 95 -4.62 4.76 4.85
CA GLU A 95 -4.16 3.84 3.79
C GLU A 95 -4.07 2.39 4.30
N VAL A 96 -3.67 2.20 5.55
CA VAL A 96 -3.59 0.87 6.17
C VAL A 96 -5.00 0.34 6.46
N GLU A 97 -5.91 1.20 6.90
CA GLU A 97 -7.32 0.84 7.07
C GLU A 97 -8.00 0.51 5.73
N THR A 98 -7.69 1.28 4.69
CA THR A 98 -8.19 1.03 3.32
C THR A 98 -7.65 -0.30 2.82
N LEU A 99 -6.36 -0.57 2.97
CA LEU A 99 -5.75 -1.86 2.65
C LEU A 99 -6.44 -3.00 3.41
N ALA A 100 -6.70 -2.85 4.70
CA ALA A 100 -7.36 -3.86 5.51
C ALA A 100 -8.77 -4.19 4.97
N LYS A 101 -9.56 -3.16 4.65
CA LYS A 101 -10.90 -3.32 4.06
C LYS A 101 -10.84 -3.98 2.69
N ASP A 102 -9.91 -3.58 1.83
CA ASP A 102 -9.77 -4.13 0.48
C ASP A 102 -9.33 -5.60 0.51
N ILE A 103 -8.41 -5.95 1.43
CA ILE A 103 -7.98 -7.34 1.64
C ILE A 103 -9.12 -8.22 2.14
N GLU A 104 -9.89 -7.74 3.10
CA GLU A 104 -11.04 -8.47 3.63
C GLU A 104 -12.13 -8.65 2.57
N ALA A 105 -12.49 -7.57 1.87
CA ALA A 105 -13.50 -7.59 0.82
C ALA A 105 -13.12 -8.51 -0.35
N LYS A 106 -11.84 -8.50 -0.76
CA LYS A 106 -11.38 -9.26 -1.94
C LYS A 106 -11.00 -10.71 -1.64
N TYR A 107 -10.37 -10.96 -0.50
CA TYR A 107 -9.77 -12.25 -0.18
C TYR A 107 -10.40 -12.95 1.03
N GLY A 108 -11.35 -12.31 1.73
CA GLY A 108 -11.96 -12.87 2.93
C GLY A 108 -10.96 -13.10 4.06
N LEU A 109 -9.83 -12.37 4.04
CA LEU A 109 -8.79 -12.44 5.06
C LEU A 109 -9.01 -11.31 6.07
N GLN A 110 -9.27 -11.68 7.32
CA GLN A 110 -9.38 -10.70 8.41
C GLN A 110 -8.00 -10.10 8.70
N PHE A 111 -7.76 -8.87 8.26
CA PHE A 111 -6.44 -8.23 8.32
C PHE A 111 -5.86 -8.15 9.74
N SER A 112 -6.70 -7.92 10.75
CA SER A 112 -6.28 -7.88 12.16
C SER A 112 -5.69 -9.20 12.66
N SER A 113 -6.05 -10.34 12.07
CA SER A 113 -5.51 -11.65 12.44
C SER A 113 -4.05 -11.87 12.01
N VAL A 114 -3.58 -11.10 11.02
CA VAL A 114 -2.22 -11.18 10.47
C VAL A 114 -1.37 -9.94 10.75
N TRP A 115 -1.98 -8.89 11.32
CA TRP A 115 -1.32 -7.62 11.56
C TRP A 115 -0.16 -7.73 12.55
N SER A 116 0.97 -7.12 12.19
CA SER A 116 2.09 -6.83 13.09
C SER A 116 2.86 -5.61 12.58
N GLU A 117 3.64 -4.96 13.44
CA GLU A 117 4.50 -3.82 13.03
C GLU A 117 5.53 -4.21 11.97
N ASN A 118 5.85 -5.50 11.86
CA ASN A 118 6.84 -6.03 10.94
C ASN A 118 6.22 -6.70 9.72
N LEU A 119 4.88 -6.69 9.58
CA LEU A 119 4.18 -7.35 8.49
C LEU A 119 4.67 -6.83 7.13
N THR A 120 5.22 -7.74 6.35
CA THR A 120 5.71 -7.51 4.99
C THR A 120 4.62 -7.75 3.95
N LEU A 121 4.80 -7.20 2.75
CA LEU A 121 3.93 -7.48 1.61
C LEU A 121 3.93 -8.97 1.24
N GLY A 122 5.08 -9.63 1.34
CA GLY A 122 5.22 -11.07 1.09
C GLY A 122 4.45 -11.90 2.10
N GLU A 123 4.58 -11.62 3.39
CA GLU A 123 3.84 -12.34 4.44
C GLU A 123 2.33 -12.17 4.29
N LEU A 124 1.85 -10.95 4.00
CA LEU A 124 0.44 -10.71 3.72
C LEU A 124 -0.04 -11.49 2.49
N PHE A 125 0.74 -11.47 1.40
CA PHE A 125 0.42 -12.24 0.19
C PHE A 125 0.38 -13.75 0.46
N ALA A 126 1.30 -14.28 1.26
CA ALA A 126 1.28 -15.69 1.65
C ALA A 126 -0.03 -16.06 2.37
N LYS A 127 -0.50 -15.21 3.29
CA LYS A 127 -1.78 -15.41 4.00
C LYS A 127 -2.98 -15.36 3.07
N VAL A 128 -2.96 -14.48 2.07
CA VAL A 128 -3.98 -14.44 1.01
C VAL A 128 -4.00 -15.75 0.22
N GLN A 129 -2.84 -16.30 -0.14
CA GLN A 129 -2.75 -17.57 -0.88
C GLN A 129 -3.22 -18.77 -0.06
N GLU A 130 -2.87 -18.83 1.23
CA GLU A 130 -3.36 -19.86 2.17
C GLU A 130 -4.90 -19.85 2.25
N ARG A 131 -5.49 -18.65 2.39
CA ARG A 131 -6.94 -18.49 2.53
C ARG A 131 -7.73 -18.94 1.31
N ARG A 132 -7.17 -18.74 0.11
CA ARG A 132 -7.78 -19.17 -1.16
C ARG A 132 -7.65 -20.67 -1.44
N SER A 133 -6.70 -21.33 -0.77
CA SER A 133 -6.48 -22.77 -0.89
C SER A 133 -7.28 -23.60 0.13
N SER A 134 -7.97 -22.92 1.05
CA SER A 134 -8.79 -23.51 2.13
C SER A 134 -10.28 -23.43 1.80
#